data_AF-A0A8T4Z641-F1
#
_entry.id   AF-A0A8T4Z641-F1
#
_cell.length_a   1.000
_cell.length_b   1.000
_cell.length_c   1.000
_cell.angle_alpha   90.00
_cell.angle_beta   90.00
_cell.angle_gamma   90.00
#
_symmetry.space_group_name_H-M   'P 1'
#
loop_
_entity.id
_entity.type
_entity.pdbx_description
1 polymer ?
#
loop_
_entity_poly.entity_id
_entity_poly.type
_entity_poly.pdbx_seq_one_letter_code
_entity_poly.pdbx_strand_id
1 'polypeptide(L)'
;MKSIKTYTEVNRTFFKLERYESPGKGSEAKAPVVLRSIKPEDLREVIVLERLCFQKPFPSSYLSTLAYLSPKTFLIAELEGRIVGYAVASVRGREGHIISIAVHPQQRRKGIGEGLLKKILSILLEE
;
A
#
# COMPACT_ATOMS: atom_id res chain seq x y z
N MET A 1 -16.20 35.26 -12.89
CA MET A 1 -14.76 35.00 -13.09
C MET A 1 -14.07 35.09 -11.73
N LYS A 2 -13.88 33.98 -11.01
CA LYS A 2 -13.17 33.96 -9.72
C LYS A 2 -11.94 33.08 -9.86
N SER A 3 -10.81 33.70 -9.53
CA SER A 3 -9.44 33.27 -9.77
C SER A 3 -9.10 31.95 -9.09
N ILE A 4 -8.39 31.09 -9.82
CA ILE A 4 -7.83 29.82 -9.39
C ILE A 4 -6.70 30.13 -8.40
N LYS A 5 -6.90 29.81 -7.11
CA LYS A 5 -5.81 29.79 -6.14
C LYS A 5 -4.95 28.57 -6.40
N THR A 6 -3.69 28.81 -6.73
CA THR A 6 -2.63 27.84 -6.99
C THR A 6 -2.36 26.96 -5.77
N TYR A 7 -2.27 25.64 -6.02
CA TYR A 7 -2.08 24.55 -5.06
C TYR A 7 -0.62 24.40 -4.56
N THR A 8 0.14 25.49 -4.52
CA THR A 8 1.62 25.43 -4.41
C THR A 8 2.14 25.58 -2.98
N GLU A 9 1.29 25.82 -1.97
CA GLU A 9 1.74 26.19 -0.62
C GLU A 9 1.40 25.19 0.49
N VAL A 10 0.96 23.97 0.15
CA VAL A 10 0.71 22.96 1.19
C VAL A 10 1.89 21.99 1.26
N ASN A 11 2.74 22.24 2.26
CA ASN A 11 3.55 21.25 2.99
C ASN A 11 4.92 20.82 2.43
N ARG A 12 5.90 21.72 2.57
CA ARG A 12 7.34 21.43 2.56
C ARG A 12 7.88 20.70 3.80
N THR A 13 7.02 20.15 4.66
CA THR A 13 7.41 19.54 5.95
C THR A 13 7.10 18.04 6.07
N PHE A 14 6.49 17.41 5.06
CA PHE A 14 5.95 16.05 5.17
C PHE A 14 6.83 14.91 4.62
N PHE A 15 8.00 15.22 4.05
CA PHE A 15 8.89 14.21 3.46
C PHE A 15 9.94 13.72 4.45
N LYS A 16 9.58 12.69 5.22
CA LYS A 16 10.54 11.74 5.82
C LYS A 16 9.90 10.34 5.83
N LEU A 17 9.68 9.77 4.64
CA LEU A 17 8.93 8.52 4.41
C LEU A 17 9.82 7.31 4.08
N GLU A 18 11.06 7.26 4.59
CA GLU A 18 11.86 6.03 4.48
C GLU A 18 11.52 4.97 5.55
N ARG A 19 10.79 5.34 6.60
CA ARG A 19 10.31 4.41 7.64
C ARG A 19 8.95 4.88 8.17
N TYR A 20 7.89 4.10 7.95
CA TYR A 20 6.63 4.30 8.66
C TYR A 20 6.76 3.68 10.06
N GLU A 21 7.00 4.52 11.07
CA GLU A 21 6.93 4.12 12.47
C GLU A 21 5.51 4.37 13.01
N SER A 22 4.87 3.32 13.52
CA SER A 22 3.50 3.40 14.06
C SER A 22 3.48 4.19 15.38
N PRO A 23 2.53 5.12 15.61
CA PRO A 23 2.40 5.76 16.91
C PRO A 23 1.76 4.78 17.91
N GLY A 24 2.59 4.13 18.73
CA GLY A 24 2.17 3.30 19.86
C GLY A 24 2.65 3.89 21.18
N LYS A 25 1.72 4.20 22.10
CA LYS A 25 2.05 4.37 23.52
C LYS A 25 2.45 3.00 24.08
N GLY A 26 3.65 2.89 24.62
CA GLY A 26 4.14 1.67 25.28
C GLY A 26 5.46 1.20 24.69
N SER A 27 6.49 1.22 25.54
CA SER A 27 7.88 0.87 25.28
C SER A 27 8.07 -0.62 24.99
N GLU A 28 7.99 -1.02 23.72
CA GLU A 28 8.60 -2.22 23.17
C GLU A 28 8.93 -1.92 21.70
N ALA A 29 10.19 -2.10 21.30
CA ALA A 29 10.64 -1.79 19.93
C ALA A 29 10.01 -2.80 18.96
N LYS A 30 8.82 -2.48 18.46
CA LYS A 30 8.11 -3.30 17.48
C LYS A 30 8.88 -3.29 16.16
N ALA A 31 9.14 -4.46 15.59
CA ALA A 31 9.80 -4.57 14.30
C ALA A 31 9.11 -3.65 13.26
N PRO A 32 9.88 -2.89 12.46
CA PRO A 32 9.30 -1.93 11.53
C PRO A 32 8.58 -2.66 10.41
N VAL A 33 7.45 -2.09 9.98
CA VAL A 33 6.75 -2.55 8.77
C VAL A 33 7.42 -1.89 7.57
N VAL A 34 7.91 -2.70 6.64
CA VAL A 34 8.56 -2.24 5.41
C VAL A 34 7.56 -2.25 4.26
N LEU A 35 7.37 -1.12 3.61
CA LEU A 35 6.52 -0.99 2.43
C LEU A 35 7.40 -0.98 1.17
N ARG A 36 7.15 -1.91 0.25
CA ARG A 36 7.92 -2.03 -1.00
C ARG A 36 7.05 -2.54 -2.14
N SER A 37 7.50 -2.35 -3.38
CA SER A 37 6.88 -2.99 -4.54
C SER A 37 6.95 -4.51 -4.44
N ILE A 38 5.94 -5.15 -5.02
CA ILE A 38 5.86 -6.61 -5.14
C ILE A 38 6.96 -7.15 -6.06
N LYS A 39 7.47 -8.34 -5.74
CA LYS A 39 8.33 -9.17 -6.59
C LYS A 39 7.58 -10.44 -7.01
N PRO A 40 8.00 -11.11 -8.11
CA PRO A 40 7.36 -12.36 -8.54
C PRO A 40 7.28 -13.42 -7.43
N GLU A 41 8.31 -13.50 -6.58
CA GLU A 41 8.38 -14.45 -5.46
C GLU A 41 7.31 -14.21 -4.38
N ASP A 42 6.88 -12.96 -4.19
CA ASP A 42 5.89 -12.57 -3.17
C ASP A 42 4.46 -12.99 -3.53
N LEU A 43 4.19 -13.26 -4.80
CA LEU A 43 2.84 -13.42 -5.35
C LEU A 43 2.07 -14.55 -4.67
N ARG A 44 2.76 -15.64 -4.30
CA ARG A 44 2.15 -16.77 -3.59
C ARG A 44 1.59 -16.34 -2.24
N GLU A 45 2.33 -15.57 -1.46
CA GLU A 45 1.88 -15.07 -0.15
C GLU A 45 0.75 -14.06 -0.30
N VAL A 46 0.80 -13.18 -1.31
CA VAL A 46 -0.27 -12.23 -1.60
C VAL A 46 -1.58 -12.95 -1.96
N ILE A 47 -1.54 -14.02 -2.76
CA ILE A 47 -2.72 -14.84 -3.09
C ILE A 47 -3.31 -15.49 -1.84
N VAL A 48 -2.47 -15.98 -0.92
CA VAL A 48 -2.93 -16.54 0.36
C VAL A 48 -3.59 -15.47 1.21
N LEU A 49 -2.97 -14.29 1.30
CA LEU A 49 -3.48 -13.16 2.07
C LEU A 49 -4.81 -12.64 1.51
N GLU A 50 -4.96 -12.60 0.18
CA GLU A 50 -6.21 -12.24 -0.50
C GLU A 50 -7.37 -13.16 -0.06
N ARG A 51 -7.15 -14.48 -0.15
CA ARG A 51 -8.14 -15.48 0.25
C ARG A 51 -8.48 -15.41 1.74
N LEU A 52 -7.51 -15.03 2.56
CA LEU A 52 -7.71 -14.84 4.00
C LEU A 52 -8.55 -13.59 4.31
N CYS A 53 -8.41 -12.53 3.51
CA CYS A 53 -9.01 -11.23 3.81
C CYS A 53 -10.40 -11.03 3.22
N PHE A 54 -10.74 -11.72 2.11
CA PHE A 54 -11.98 -11.49 1.38
C PHE A 54 -12.80 -12.77 1.21
N GLN A 55 -14.13 -12.65 1.37
CA GLN A 55 -15.07 -13.75 1.10
C GLN A 55 -15.14 -14.12 -0.39
N LYS A 56 -14.93 -13.14 -1.27
CA LYS A 56 -14.90 -13.29 -2.73
C LYS A 56 -13.53 -12.81 -3.24
N PRO A 57 -12.46 -13.58 -3.02
CA PRO A 57 -11.12 -13.18 -3.41
C PRO A 57 -10.98 -13.08 -4.92
N PHE A 58 -10.09 -12.21 -5.39
CA PHE A 58 -9.74 -12.21 -6.80
C PHE A 58 -9.08 -13.54 -7.22
N PRO A 59 -9.28 -13.96 -8.49
CA PRO A 59 -8.54 -15.08 -9.05
C PRO A 59 -7.03 -14.84 -8.97
N SER A 60 -6.25 -15.89 -8.71
CA SER A 60 -4.78 -15.80 -8.67
C SER A 60 -4.19 -15.28 -9.98
N SER A 61 -4.78 -15.65 -11.12
CA SER A 61 -4.41 -15.13 -12.43
C SER A 61 -4.59 -13.62 -12.54
N TYR A 62 -5.65 -13.06 -11.95
CA TYR A 62 -5.88 -11.63 -11.96
C TYR A 62 -4.84 -10.89 -11.12
N LEU A 63 -4.53 -11.37 -9.92
CA LEU A 63 -3.45 -10.82 -9.10
C LEU A 63 -2.09 -10.91 -9.81
N SER A 64 -1.82 -12.01 -10.53
CA SER A 64 -0.61 -12.19 -11.34
C SER A 64 -0.52 -11.12 -12.45
N THR A 65 -1.64 -10.91 -13.16
CA THR A 65 -1.75 -9.88 -14.19
C THR A 65 -1.52 -8.48 -13.63
N LEU A 66 -2.08 -8.17 -12.45
CA LEU A 66 -1.86 -6.89 -11.79
C LEU A 66 -0.40 -6.69 -11.38
N ALA A 67 0.26 -7.72 -10.87
CA ALA A 67 1.68 -7.65 -10.53
C ALA A 67 2.56 -7.37 -11.76
N TYR A 68 2.17 -7.90 -12.92
CA TYR A 68 2.86 -7.65 -14.18
C TYR A 68 2.57 -6.26 -14.78
N LEU A 69 1.30 -5.85 -14.82
CA LEU A 69 0.89 -4.60 -15.46
C LEU A 69 1.08 -3.36 -14.58
N SER A 70 1.13 -3.53 -13.26
CA SER A 70 1.15 -2.42 -12.30
C SER A 70 2.16 -2.62 -11.16
N PRO A 71 3.42 -3.04 -11.44
CA PRO A 71 4.39 -3.38 -10.40
C PRO A 71 4.76 -2.19 -9.50
N LYS A 72 4.72 -0.96 -10.03
CA LYS A 72 4.99 0.26 -9.26
C LYS A 72 3.92 0.53 -8.21
N THR A 73 2.66 0.31 -8.55
CA THR A 73 1.49 0.59 -7.71
C THR A 73 0.96 -0.66 -7.01
N PHE A 74 1.64 -1.80 -7.15
CA PHE A 74 1.40 -3.02 -6.38
C PHE A 74 2.44 -3.11 -5.27
N LEU A 75 2.02 -2.75 -4.07
CA LEU A 75 2.83 -2.70 -2.86
C LEU A 75 2.51 -3.85 -1.91
N ILE A 76 3.53 -4.31 -1.20
CA ILE A 76 3.40 -5.22 -0.07
C ILE A 76 3.86 -4.52 1.21
N ALA A 77 3.29 -4.95 2.34
CA ALA A 77 3.74 -4.60 3.67
C ALA A 77 4.38 -5.83 4.31
N GLU A 78 5.67 -5.74 4.58
CA GLU A 78 6.48 -6.80 5.17
C GLU A 78 6.73 -6.51 6.65
N LEU A 79 6.53 -7.50 7.51
CA LEU A 79 6.84 -7.44 8.93
C LEU A 79 7.57 -8.72 9.31
N GLU A 80 8.79 -8.59 9.82
CA GLU A 80 9.62 -9.74 10.23
C GLU A 80 9.78 -10.80 9.12
N GLY A 81 10.00 -10.34 7.89
CA GLY A 81 10.18 -11.21 6.72
C GLY A 81 8.89 -11.84 6.19
N ARG A 82 7.72 -11.47 6.71
CA ARG A 82 6.41 -12.00 6.27
C ARG A 82 5.56 -10.92 5.64
N ILE A 83 4.82 -11.28 4.59
CA ILE A 83 3.86 -10.36 3.99
C ILE A 83 2.59 -10.31 4.85
N VAL A 84 2.35 -9.16 5.47
CA VAL A 84 1.21 -8.92 6.37
C VAL A 84 0.16 -7.99 5.77
N GLY A 85 0.44 -7.41 4.60
CA GLY A 85 -0.48 -6.55 3.89
C GLY A 85 -0.08 -6.39 2.43
N TYR A 86 -1.01 -5.98 1.60
CA TYR A 86 -0.72 -5.55 0.24
C TYR A 86 -1.75 -4.51 -0.20
N ALA A 87 -1.40 -3.71 -1.20
CA ALA A 87 -2.33 -2.85 -1.89
C ALA A 87 -1.93 -2.75 -3.37
N VAL A 88 -2.92 -2.64 -4.25
CA VAL A 88 -2.69 -2.48 -5.69
C VAL A 88 -3.64 -1.45 -6.27
N ALA A 89 -3.09 -0.58 -7.12
CA ALA A 89 -3.84 0.44 -7.84
C ALA A 89 -3.47 0.47 -9.32
N SER A 90 -4.37 1.02 -10.14
CA SER A 90 -4.12 1.31 -11.56
C SER A 90 -4.37 2.77 -11.87
N VAL A 91 -3.65 3.31 -12.85
CA VAL A 91 -3.88 4.66 -13.40
C VAL A 91 -4.57 4.55 -14.75
N ARG A 92 -5.59 5.37 -14.98
CA ARG A 92 -6.23 5.56 -16.29
C ARG A 92 -6.41 7.06 -16.54
N GLY A 93 -5.59 7.63 -17.43
CA GLY A 93 -5.59 9.07 -17.66
C GLY A 93 -5.25 9.82 -16.37
N ARG A 94 -6.20 10.62 -15.85
CA ARG A 94 -6.04 11.40 -14.61
C ARG A 94 -6.67 10.74 -13.38
N GLU A 95 -7.14 9.50 -13.51
CA GLU A 95 -7.83 8.78 -12.44
C GLU A 95 -6.97 7.64 -11.91
N GLY A 96 -6.77 7.64 -10.58
CA GLY A 96 -6.17 6.53 -9.85
C GLY A 96 -7.26 5.66 -9.22
N HIS A 97 -7.24 4.37 -9.48
CA HIS A 97 -8.20 3.41 -8.92
C HIS A 97 -7.48 2.43 -7.99
N ILE A 98 -7.84 2.43 -6.71
CA ILE A 98 -7.42 1.40 -5.76
C ILE A 98 -8.22 0.13 -6.07
N ILE A 99 -7.56 -0.90 -6.57
CA ILE A 99 -8.20 -2.16 -6.96
C ILE A 99 -8.41 -3.07 -5.75
N SER A 100 -7.39 -3.19 -4.88
CA SER A 100 -7.49 -3.98 -3.66
C SER A 100 -6.52 -3.46 -2.60
N ILE A 101 -6.93 -3.60 -1.33
CA ILE A 101 -6.09 -3.36 -0.16
C ILE A 101 -6.44 -4.36 0.93
N ALA A 102 -5.44 -5.12 1.38
CA ALA A 102 -5.62 -6.17 2.37
C ALA A 102 -4.58 -6.04 3.47
N VAL A 103 -4.99 -6.31 4.70
CA VAL A 103 -4.10 -6.47 5.86
C VAL A 103 -4.53 -7.71 6.60
N HIS A 104 -3.54 -8.56 6.92
CA HIS A 104 -3.72 -9.79 7.66
C HIS A 104 -4.56 -9.52 8.92
N PRO A 105 -5.61 -10.31 9.22
CA PRO A 105 -6.57 -10.00 10.29
C PRO A 105 -5.92 -9.66 11.65
N GLN A 106 -4.90 -10.41 12.05
CA GLN A 106 -4.15 -10.20 13.30
C GLN A 106 -3.24 -8.96 13.29
N GLN A 107 -3.01 -8.36 12.13
CA GLN A 107 -2.17 -7.17 11.95
C GLN A 107 -2.99 -5.89 11.65
N ARG A 108 -4.33 -5.99 11.66
CA ARG A 108 -5.22 -4.84 11.48
C ARG A 108 -5.16 -3.89 12.67
N ARG A 109 -5.64 -2.66 12.46
CA ARG A 109 -5.69 -1.56 13.45
C ARG A 109 -4.31 -1.17 14.02
N LYS A 110 -3.23 -1.49 13.30
CA LYS A 110 -1.84 -1.15 13.63
C LYS A 110 -1.23 -0.16 12.61
N GLY A 111 -2.05 0.59 11.86
CA GLY A 111 -1.57 1.58 10.88
C GLY A 111 -1.09 1.04 9.52
N ILE A 112 -0.97 -0.28 9.33
CA ILE A 112 -0.44 -0.88 8.09
C ILE A 112 -1.25 -0.49 6.84
N GLY A 113 -2.58 -0.59 6.91
CA GLY A 113 -3.44 -0.23 5.78
C GLY A 113 -3.37 1.27 5.44
N GLU A 114 -3.21 2.12 6.45
CA GLU A 114 -2.99 3.55 6.26
C GLU A 114 -1.65 3.81 5.57
N GLY A 115 -0.58 3.12 6.00
CA GLY A 115 0.73 3.20 5.37
C GLY A 115 0.71 2.79 3.90
N LEU A 116 0.08 1.65 3.58
CA LEU A 116 -0.11 1.18 2.21
C LEU A 116 -0.85 2.21 1.34
N LEU A 117 -1.99 2.74 1.83
CA LEU A 117 -2.78 3.72 1.11
C LEU A 117 -1.99 5.02 0.87
N LYS A 118 -1.33 5.54 1.91
CA LYS A 118 -0.49 6.75 1.79
C LYS A 118 0.63 6.57 0.77
N LYS A 119 1.30 5.42 0.78
CA LYS A 119 2.38 5.15 -0.17
C LYS A 119 1.87 5.06 -1.61
N ILE A 120 0.73 4.39 -1.84
CA ILE A 120 0.09 4.39 -3.16
C ILE A 120 -0.27 5.81 -3.59
N LEU A 121 -0.91 6.60 -2.72
CA LEU A 121 -1.29 7.98 -3.08
C LEU A 121 -0.07 8.85 -3.42
N SER A 122 1.04 8.71 -2.71
CA SER A 122 2.30 9.39 -3.08
C SER A 122 2.73 9.02 -4.50
N ILE A 123 2.75 7.72 -4.82
CA ILE A 123 3.14 7.24 -6.16
C ILE A 123 2.20 7.79 -7.23
N LEU A 124 0.89 7.79 -6.98
CA LEU A 124 -0.12 8.25 -7.93
C LEU A 124 -0.11 9.78 -8.14
N LEU A 125 0.38 10.55 -7.17
CA LEU A 125 0.48 12.01 -7.26
C LEU A 125 1.80 12.49 -7.88
N GLU A 126 2.80 11.61 -7.94
CA GLU A 126 4.10 11.86 -8.56
C GLU A 126 4.13 11.53 -10.07
N GLU A 127 3.13 10.80 -10.58
CA GLU A 127 2.91 10.56 -12.03
C GLU A 127 2.00 11.65 -12.65
#